data_AF-A0A537ZLW2-F1
#
_entry.id   AF-A0A537ZLW2-F1
#
_cell.length_a   1.000
_cell.length_b   1.000
_cell.length_c   1.000
_cell.angle_alpha   90.00
_cell.angle_beta   90.00
_cell.angle_gamma   90.00
#
_symmetry.space_group_name_H-M   'P 1'
#
loop_
_entity.id
_entity.type
_entity.pdbx_description
1 polymer ?
#
loop_
_entity_poly.entity_id
_entity_poly.type
_entity_poly.pdbx_seq_one_letter_code
_entity_poly.pdbx_strand_id
1 'polypeptide(L)' 'MSTIEGIRVSADHWIGGARVPSSDMFLDLSPIDLETLAMVARGGKKEADAAVAAARDA' A
#
# COMPACT_ATOMS: atom_id res chain seq x y z
N MET A 1 4.20 -4.76 -6.58
CA MET A 1 3.24 -4.53 -7.68
C MET A 1 2.40 -5.79 -7.83
N SER A 2 1.09 -5.68 -7.75
CA SER A 2 0.13 -6.79 -7.86
C SER A 2 -0.67 -6.66 -9.16
N THR A 3 -1.18 -7.76 -9.68
CA THR A 3 -2.09 -7.76 -10.84
C THR A 3 -3.47 -8.23 -10.37
N ILE A 4 -4.49 -7.41 -10.56
CA ILE A 4 -5.88 -7.71 -10.19
C ILE A 4 -6.70 -7.62 -11.46
N GLU A 5 -7.32 -8.73 -11.90
CA GLU A 5 -8.06 -8.78 -13.17
C GLU A 5 -7.28 -8.20 -14.38
N GLY A 6 -5.97 -8.48 -14.44
CA GLY A 6 -5.08 -7.99 -15.51
C GLY A 6 -4.58 -6.55 -15.32
N ILE A 7 -5.06 -5.83 -14.31
CA ILE A 7 -4.66 -4.44 -14.02
C ILE A 7 -3.50 -4.44 -13.03
N ARG A 8 -2.41 -3.76 -13.37
CA ARG A 8 -1.28 -3.56 -12.45
C ARG A 8 -1.60 -2.49 -11.42
N VAL A 9 -1.52 -2.87 -10.15
CA VAL A 9 -1.76 -2.01 -9.00
C VAL A 9 -0.53 -2.02 -8.10
N SER A 10 -0.05 -0.86 -7.67
CA SER A 10 0.95 -0.80 -6.59
C SER A 10 0.24 -0.92 -5.24
N ALA A 11 0.82 -1.75 -4.38
CA ALA A 11 0.36 -1.97 -3.01
C ALA A 11 1.15 -1.13 -1.98
N ASP A 12 2.00 -0.22 -2.46
CA ASP A 12 2.77 0.72 -1.65
C ASP A 12 1.90 1.92 -1.24
N HIS A 13 2.26 2.57 -0.14
CA HIS A 13 1.60 3.80 0.31
C HIS A 13 1.74 4.90 -0.75
N TRP A 14 0.72 5.73 -0.87
CA TRP A 14 0.79 6.94 -1.69
C TRP A 14 0.95 8.15 -0.77
N ILE A 15 2.17 8.68 -0.69
CA ILE A 15 2.54 9.76 0.24
C ILE A 15 3.22 10.85 -0.55
N GLY A 16 2.72 12.09 -0.44
CA GLY A 16 3.33 13.24 -1.11
C GLY A 16 3.45 13.12 -2.63
N GLY A 17 2.55 12.36 -3.28
CA GLY A 17 2.61 12.13 -4.73
C GLY A 17 3.59 11.04 -5.18
N ALA A 18 4.11 10.22 -4.26
CA ALA A 18 5.01 9.11 -4.57
C ALA A 18 4.56 7.78 -3.94
N ARG A 19 5.02 6.66 -4.54
CA ARG A 19 4.88 5.32 -3.96
C ARG A 19 5.97 5.10 -2.92
N VAL A 20 5.57 4.79 -1.68
CA VAL A 20 6.47 4.58 -0.55
C VAL A 20 6.26 3.16 0.00
N PRO A 21 7.27 2.26 -0.10
CA PRO A 21 7.15 0.90 0.42
C PRO A 21 7.30 0.87 1.94
N SER A 22 6.81 -0.21 2.55
CA SER A 22 7.01 -0.54 3.98
C SER A 22 7.96 -1.73 4.15
N SER A 23 8.55 -1.86 5.34
CA SER A 23 9.34 -3.04 5.70
C SER A 23 8.49 -4.30 5.91
N ASP A 24 7.25 -4.12 6.35
CA ASP A 24 6.30 -5.21 6.60
C ASP A 24 5.10 -5.12 5.64
N MET A 25 4.47 -6.27 5.41
CA MET A 25 3.30 -6.41 4.53
C MET A 25 2.22 -7.31 5.14
N PHE A 26 1.04 -7.34 4.54
CA PHE A 26 -0.02 -8.29 4.87
C PHE A 26 -0.73 -8.80 3.61
N LEU A 27 -1.28 -10.02 3.69
CA LEU A 27 -2.11 -10.56 2.62
C LEU A 27 -3.46 -9.84 2.58
N ASP A 28 -3.84 -9.44 1.38
CA ASP A 28 -5.22 -9.13 1.03
C ASP A 28 -5.80 -10.34 0.30
N LEU A 29 -6.88 -10.89 0.84
CA LEU A 29 -7.54 -12.08 0.33
C LEU A 29 -8.90 -11.68 -0.24
N SER A 30 -9.22 -12.22 -1.41
CA SER A 30 -10.53 -12.10 -2.03
C SER A 30 -11.60 -12.69 -1.11
N PRO A 31 -12.67 -11.95 -0.76
CA PRO A 31 -13.76 -12.52 0.03
C PRO A 31 -14.64 -13.50 -0.76
N ILE A 32 -14.44 -13.62 -2.08
CA ILE A 32 -15.23 -14.49 -2.97
C ILE A 32 -14.74 -15.95 -2.85
N ASP A 33 -13.42 -16.14 -2.89
CA ASP A 33 -12.76 -17.44 -3.04
C ASP A 33 -11.48 -17.59 -2.19
N LEU A 34 -11.12 -16.57 -1.42
CA LEU A 34 -9.91 -16.50 -0.58
C LEU A 34 -8.60 -16.58 -1.36
N GLU A 35 -8.62 -16.35 -2.68
CA GLU A 35 -7.40 -16.18 -3.46
C GLU A 35 -6.66 -14.90 -3.04
N THR A 36 -5.33 -14.89 -3.19
CA THR A 36 -4.50 -13.74 -2.83
C THR A 36 -4.61 -12.64 -3.88
N LEU A 37 -5.07 -11.47 -3.47
CA LEU A 37 -5.15 -10.28 -4.32
C LEU A 37 -3.84 -9.48 -4.30
N ALA A 38 -3.24 -9.31 -3.13
CA ALA A 38 -2.01 -8.55 -2.97
C ALA A 38 -1.26 -8.83 -1.66
N MET A 39 0.03 -8.50 -1.66
CA MET A 39 0.81 -8.23 -0.45
C MET A 39 0.84 -6.71 -0.24
N VAL A 40 0.02 -6.20 0.67
CA VAL A 40 -0.15 -4.76 0.92
C VAL A 40 0.87 -4.26 1.92
N ALA A 41 1.50 -3.12 1.63
CA ALA A 41 2.42 -2.46 2.55
C ALA A 41 1.71 -2.16 3.89
N ARG A 42 2.29 -2.63 4.99
CA ARG A 42 1.75 -2.40 6.32
C ARG A 42 2.13 -0.99 6.76
N GLY A 43 1.13 -0.18 7.10
CA GLY A 43 1.36 1.13 7.68
C GLY A 43 1.84 1.02 9.12
N GLY A 44 2.91 1.72 9.45
CA GLY A 44 3.40 1.93 10.81
C GLY A 44 3.55 3.40 11.13
N LYS A 45 4.19 3.68 12.27
CA LYS A 45 4.44 5.07 12.73
C LYS A 45 5.20 5.88 11.68
N LYS A 46 6.21 5.29 11.04
CA LYS A 46 7.07 5.96 10.06
C LYS A 46 6.26 6.44 8.85
N GLU A 47 5.41 5.59 8.30
CA GLU A 47 4.59 5.90 7.13
C GLU A 47 3.54 6.96 7.46
N ALA A 48 2.93 6.88 8.66
CA ALA A 48 1.98 7.88 9.13
C ALA A 48 2.63 9.25 9.34
N ASP A 49 3.81 9.30 9.99
CA ASP A 49 4.56 10.55 10.21
C ASP A 49 4.95 11.19 8.87
N ALA A 50 5.41 10.39 7.90
CA ALA A 50 5.74 10.86 6.56
C ALA A 50 4.51 11.40 5.80
N ALA A 51 3.36 10.72 5.91
CA ALA A 51 2.10 11.18 5.32
C ALA A 51 1.64 12.53 5.89
N VAL A 52 1.71 12.69 7.22
CA VAL A 52 1.34 13.95 7.88
C VAL A 52 2.30 15.08 7.51
N ALA A 53 3.61 14.82 7.46
CA ALA A 53 4.59 15.80 7.04
C ALA A 53 4.32 16.27 5.59
N ALA A 54 4.18 15.34 4.64
CA ALA A 54 3.89 15.66 3.25
C ALA A 54 2.59 16.45 3.07
N ALA A 55 1.57 16.20 3.90
CA ALA A 55 0.31 16.94 3.87
C ALA A 55 0.43 18.37 4.41
N ARG A 56 1.38 18.65 5.31
CA ARG A 56 1.65 20.01 5.83
C ARG A 56 2.40 20.89 4.83
N ASP A 57 3.19 20.26 3.97
CA ASP A 57 4.05 20.93 2.99
C ASP A 57 3.35 21.22 1.65
N ALA A 58 2.05 20.92 1.53
CA ALA A 58 1.26 20.98 0.30
C ALA A 58 0.45 22.28 0.12
#